data_AF-A0A834BH55-F1
#
_entry.id   AF-A0A834BH55-F1
#
_cell.length_a   1.000
_cell.length_b   1.000
_cell.length_c   1.000
_cell.angle_alpha   90.00
_cell.angle_beta   90.00
_cell.angle_gamma   90.00
#
_symmetry.space_group_name_H-M   'P 1'
#
loop_
_entity.id
_entity.type
_entity.pdbx_description
1 polymer ?
#
loop_
_entity_poly.entity_id
_entity_poly.type
_entity_poly.pdbx_seq_one_letter_code
_entity_poly.pdbx_strand_id
1 'polypeptide(L)'
;MPKAEQRSTVNLQRRESHPRVFKAAGSQEAAASRQQKPDRRRRRAAQAHAESSKIWLTGKFTELRLLLEEEEVLAKKFIDKNTQLALQAYREQIKSCEDQIDVLNSLSNRVWSISQETSPVQLLQEFTETEQELKQHMTLEEFRHPVPQSFEPVKTFFKGLMDAMQSMMQTPLEVRLKEDPVLPLEATPLCSCRQSLLGLCYSFAMPALGSQLEWPSPSPFPLPG
;
A
#
# COMPACT_ATOMS: atom_id res chain seq x y z
N MET A 1 74.91 49.45 82.49
CA MET A 1 74.12 49.99 83.63
C MET A 1 72.78 50.47 83.10
N PRO A 2 71.63 50.18 83.72
CA PRO A 2 71.17 48.85 84.16
C PRO A 2 69.64 48.61 83.97
N LYS A 3 69.24 47.34 84.18
CA LYS A 3 68.01 46.85 84.87
C LYS A 3 66.63 47.08 84.22
N ALA A 4 65.62 46.21 84.32
CA ALA A 4 65.35 44.98 85.09
C ALA A 4 64.34 44.15 84.26
N GLU A 5 64.39 42.83 84.11
CA GLU A 5 64.21 41.76 85.10
C GLU A 5 62.93 41.85 85.93
N GLN A 6 61.90 41.10 85.52
CA GLN A 6 60.99 40.42 86.45
C GLN A 6 60.41 39.15 85.80
N ARG A 7 60.85 38.00 86.31
CA ARG A 7 60.21 36.68 86.19
C ARG A 7 58.92 36.67 87.01
N SER A 8 57.89 35.98 86.52
CA SER A 8 57.08 35.13 87.40
C SER A 8 56.36 34.00 86.63
N THR A 9 56.77 32.78 86.97
CA THR A 9 56.07 31.48 87.05
C THR A 9 54.82 31.24 86.19
N VAL A 10 54.91 30.33 85.20
CA VAL A 10 54.47 28.91 85.24
C VAL A 10 52.95 28.74 85.38
N ASN A 11 52.30 28.28 84.31
CA ASN A 11 51.54 27.02 84.37
C ASN A 11 51.21 26.44 82.99
N LEU A 12 51.16 25.12 83.03
CA LEU A 12 51.18 24.13 81.97
C LEU A 12 49.77 23.93 81.40
N GLN A 13 49.53 24.25 80.12
CA GLN A 13 48.31 23.81 79.44
C GLN A 13 48.60 23.42 77.97
N ARG A 14 48.87 22.12 77.82
CA ARG A 14 48.30 21.22 76.81
C ARG A 14 48.34 21.66 75.33
N ARG A 15 49.26 21.01 74.61
CA ARG A 15 49.21 20.76 73.16
C ARG A 15 47.80 20.35 72.71
N GLU A 16 47.19 21.10 71.80
CA GLU A 16 46.34 20.57 70.73
C GLU A 16 46.58 21.38 69.45
N SER A 17 47.48 20.87 68.63
CA SER A 17 47.67 21.27 67.24
C SER A 17 46.47 20.77 66.42
N HIS A 18 45.53 21.65 66.11
CA HIS A 18 44.51 21.40 65.10
C HIS A 18 45.17 21.30 63.71
N PRO A 19 45.02 20.17 62.99
CA PRO A 19 45.39 20.12 61.59
C PRO A 19 44.37 20.93 60.78
N ARG A 20 44.88 21.76 59.86
CA ARG A 20 44.12 22.42 58.80
C ARG A 20 43.34 21.36 58.00
N VAL A 21 42.04 21.26 58.21
CA VAL A 21 41.14 20.59 57.26
C VAL A 21 40.82 21.62 56.17
N PHE A 22 41.70 21.73 55.18
CA PHE A 22 41.38 22.35 53.90
C PHE A 22 41.68 21.35 52.78
N LYS A 23 40.67 21.10 51.96
CA LYS A 23 40.64 20.33 50.70
C LYS A 23 40.53 18.80 50.80
N ALA A 24 39.31 18.34 51.05
CA ALA A 24 38.81 17.08 50.46
C ALA A 24 37.59 17.30 49.53
N ALA A 25 36.93 18.47 49.57
CA ALA A 25 35.76 18.76 48.74
C ALA A 25 36.08 19.00 47.24
N GLY A 26 37.25 19.55 46.91
CA GLY A 26 37.60 19.90 45.52
C GLY A 26 37.99 18.72 44.61
N SER A 27 38.30 17.54 45.17
CA SER A 27 38.75 16.38 44.38
C SER A 27 37.60 15.47 43.93
N GLN A 28 36.53 15.35 44.73
CA GLN A 28 35.33 14.58 44.34
C GLN A 28 34.49 15.30 43.30
N GLU A 29 34.35 16.62 43.39
CA GLU A 29 33.58 17.44 42.45
C GLU A 29 34.26 17.54 41.07
N ALA A 30 35.60 17.60 41.05
CA ALA A 30 36.39 17.56 39.83
C ALA A 30 36.37 16.16 39.16
N ALA A 31 36.31 15.07 39.93
CA ALA A 31 36.21 13.72 39.40
C ALA A 31 34.82 13.44 38.78
N ALA A 32 33.74 13.87 39.45
CA ALA A 32 32.37 13.77 38.94
C ALA A 32 32.17 14.61 37.65
N SER A 33 32.74 15.83 37.60
CA SER A 33 32.70 16.69 36.41
C SER A 33 33.51 16.12 35.23
N ARG A 34 34.61 15.38 35.50
CA ARG A 34 35.42 14.68 34.49
C ARG A 34 34.75 13.42 33.93
N GLN A 35 33.95 12.70 34.71
CA GLN A 35 33.16 11.55 34.24
C GLN A 35 31.85 11.95 33.52
N GLN A 36 31.23 13.07 33.91
CA GLN A 36 30.03 13.59 33.22
C GLN A 36 30.29 14.07 31.80
N LYS A 37 31.48 14.63 31.50
CA LYS A 37 31.82 15.11 30.15
C LYS A 37 31.81 14.01 29.07
N PRO A 38 32.50 12.86 29.24
CA PRO A 38 32.46 11.77 28.27
C PRO A 38 31.09 11.11 28.18
N ASP A 39 30.34 10.97 29.28
CA ASP A 39 28.98 10.43 29.24
C ASP A 39 28.03 11.35 28.44
N ARG A 40 28.07 12.67 28.68
CA ARG A 40 27.30 13.65 27.88
C ARG A 40 27.69 13.64 26.41
N ARG A 41 28.97 13.47 26.07
CA ARG A 41 29.43 13.36 24.67
C ARG A 41 28.91 12.08 24.01
N ARG A 42 28.96 10.95 24.71
CA ARG A 42 28.41 9.67 24.22
C ARG A 42 26.92 9.74 23.97
N ARG A 43 26.15 10.33 24.90
CA ARG A 43 24.70 10.55 24.72
C ARG A 43 24.39 11.43 23.50
N ARG A 44 25.12 12.54 23.32
CA ARG A 44 24.96 13.41 22.15
C ARG A 44 25.30 12.69 20.84
N ALA A 45 26.35 11.88 20.83
CA ALA A 45 26.71 11.08 19.66
C ALA A 45 25.65 10.01 19.33
N ALA A 46 25.12 9.33 20.34
CA ALA A 46 24.02 8.37 20.18
C ALA A 46 22.75 9.05 19.66
N GLN A 47 22.40 10.23 20.19
CA GLN A 47 21.26 11.01 19.72
C GLN A 47 21.43 11.51 18.29
N ALA A 48 22.62 12.00 17.94
CA ALA A 48 22.93 12.42 16.57
C ALA A 48 22.85 11.24 15.58
N HIS A 49 23.35 10.07 15.99
CA HIS A 49 23.22 8.85 15.20
C HIS A 49 21.76 8.42 15.04
N ALA A 50 20.97 8.45 16.12
CA ALA A 50 19.55 8.12 16.07
C ALA A 50 18.76 9.05 15.14
N GLU A 51 18.98 10.37 15.23
CA GLU A 51 18.36 11.34 14.32
C GLU A 51 18.80 11.14 12.87
N SER A 52 20.10 10.87 12.64
CA SER A 52 20.60 10.59 11.29
C SER A 52 19.97 9.32 10.69
N SER A 53 19.88 8.24 11.47
CA SER A 53 19.23 6.99 11.07
C SER A 53 17.73 7.19 10.81
N LYS A 54 17.05 8.00 11.64
CA LYS A 54 15.64 8.37 11.45
C LYS A 54 15.43 9.11 10.13
N ILE A 55 16.20 10.17 9.87
CA ILE A 55 16.11 10.94 8.62
C ILE A 55 16.35 10.03 7.41
N TRP A 56 17.38 9.17 7.47
CA TRP A 56 17.70 8.24 6.40
C TRP A 56 16.56 7.25 6.14
N LEU A 57 16.01 6.61 7.19
CA LEU A 57 14.87 5.70 7.06
C LEU A 57 13.63 6.40 6.51
N THR A 58 13.31 7.61 6.99
CA THR A 58 12.21 8.40 6.46
C THR A 58 12.38 8.68 4.96
N GLY A 59 13.61 8.97 4.51
CA GLY A 59 13.93 9.10 3.10
C GLY A 59 13.62 7.82 2.31
N LYS A 60 14.13 6.67 2.76
CA LYS A 60 13.90 5.38 2.09
C LYS A 60 12.42 4.97 2.04
N PHE A 61 11.66 5.18 3.12
CA PHE A 61 10.22 4.89 3.11
C PHE A 61 9.43 5.85 2.23
N THR A 62 9.89 7.09 2.07
CA THR A 62 9.29 8.04 1.14
C THR A 62 9.52 7.59 -0.30
N GLU A 63 10.74 7.17 -0.65
CA GLU A 63 11.04 6.59 -1.97
C GLU A 63 10.18 5.35 -2.27
N LEU A 64 10.07 4.41 -1.31
CA LEU A 64 9.22 3.22 -1.47
C LEU A 64 7.76 3.59 -1.72
N ARG A 65 7.23 4.58 -0.98
CA ARG A 65 5.85 5.06 -1.17
C ARG A 65 5.63 5.60 -2.59
N LEU A 66 6.57 6.39 -3.10
CA LEU A 66 6.47 6.94 -4.47
C LEU A 66 6.48 5.84 -5.53
N LEU A 67 7.30 4.79 -5.36
CA LEU A 67 7.32 3.66 -6.28
C LEU A 67 5.98 2.88 -6.28
N LEU A 68 5.36 2.72 -5.11
CA LEU A 68 4.04 2.08 -4.99
C LEU A 68 2.93 2.93 -5.61
N GLU A 69 3.00 4.27 -5.48
CA GLU A 69 2.06 5.19 -6.15
C GLU A 69 2.20 5.11 -7.68
N GLU A 70 3.44 4.99 -8.20
CA GLU A 70 3.67 4.77 -9.64
C GLU A 70 3.08 3.44 -10.12
N GLU A 71 3.31 2.35 -9.38
CA GLU A 71 2.76 1.03 -9.71
C GLU A 71 1.23 1.02 -9.68
N GLU A 72 0.60 1.71 -8.72
CA GLU A 72 -0.85 1.89 -8.67
C GLU A 72 -1.40 2.57 -9.93
N VAL A 73 -0.75 3.66 -10.36
CA VAL A 73 -1.14 4.40 -11.57
C VAL A 73 -1.01 3.51 -12.82
N LEU A 74 0.07 2.72 -12.92
CA LEU A 74 0.29 1.81 -14.04
C LEU A 74 -0.74 0.68 -14.06
N ALA A 75 -1.02 0.06 -12.92
CA ALA A 75 -2.02 -0.99 -12.82
C ALA A 75 -3.42 -0.50 -13.15
N LYS A 76 -3.79 0.70 -12.66
CA LYS A 76 -5.06 1.34 -13.02
C LYS A 76 -5.16 1.57 -14.52
N LYS A 77 -4.12 2.14 -15.13
CA LYS A 77 -4.06 2.35 -16.58
C LYS A 77 -4.19 1.04 -17.38
N PHE A 78 -3.56 -0.03 -16.90
CA PHE A 78 -3.67 -1.36 -17.51
C PHE A 78 -5.10 -1.90 -17.43
N ILE A 79 -5.74 -1.81 -16.27
CA ILE A 79 -7.14 -2.23 -16.06
C ILE A 79 -8.09 -1.43 -16.95
N ASP A 80 -7.94 -0.10 -16.97
CA ASP A 80 -8.78 0.80 -17.77
C ASP A 80 -8.68 0.48 -19.26
N LYS A 81 -7.46 0.30 -19.78
CA LYS A 81 -7.22 -0.05 -21.19
C LYS A 81 -7.86 -1.38 -21.56
N ASN A 82 -7.68 -2.39 -20.72
CA ASN A 82 -8.22 -3.74 -20.96
C ASN A 82 -9.75 -3.76 -20.89
N THR A 83 -10.32 -3.03 -19.94
CA THR A 83 -11.77 -2.82 -19.84
C THR A 83 -12.32 -2.13 -21.08
N GLN A 84 -11.64 -1.08 -21.56
CA GLN A 84 -12.04 -0.38 -22.78
C GLN A 84 -12.01 -1.31 -24.01
N LEU A 85 -10.98 -2.15 -24.15
CA LEU A 85 -10.88 -3.13 -25.22
C LEU A 85 -12.01 -4.17 -25.14
N ALA A 86 -12.32 -4.68 -23.95
CA ALA A 86 -13.43 -5.62 -23.76
C ALA A 86 -14.77 -4.99 -24.15
N LEU A 87 -15.04 -3.76 -23.69
CA LEU A 87 -16.25 -3.02 -24.03
C LEU A 87 -16.35 -2.75 -25.54
N GLN A 88 -15.23 -2.44 -26.20
CA GLN A 88 -15.21 -2.26 -27.65
C GLN A 88 -15.59 -3.55 -28.38
N ALA A 89 -15.02 -4.69 -27.98
CA ALA A 89 -15.36 -5.98 -28.57
C ALA A 89 -16.86 -6.32 -28.43
N TYR A 90 -17.47 -6.03 -27.28
CA TYR A 90 -18.92 -6.20 -27.10
C TYR A 90 -19.73 -5.26 -28.00
N ARG A 91 -19.31 -4.00 -28.16
CA ARG A 91 -20.00 -3.05 -29.06
C ARG A 91 -19.95 -3.51 -30.52
N GLU A 92 -18.81 -4.00 -30.96
CA GLU A 92 -18.64 -4.55 -32.31
C GLU A 92 -19.51 -5.80 -32.50
N GLN A 93 -19.62 -6.65 -31.48
CA GLN A 93 -20.51 -7.81 -31.51
C GLN A 93 -22.00 -7.41 -31.56
N ILE A 94 -22.42 -6.45 -30.74
CA ILE A 94 -23.80 -5.94 -30.75
C ILE A 94 -24.14 -5.43 -32.15
N LYS A 95 -23.24 -4.64 -32.75
CA LYS A 95 -23.44 -4.14 -34.10
C LYS A 95 -23.54 -5.24 -35.14
N SER A 96 -22.66 -6.26 -35.08
CA SER A 96 -22.75 -7.43 -35.96
C SER A 96 -24.09 -8.16 -35.81
N CYS A 97 -24.59 -8.28 -34.58
CA CYS A 97 -25.90 -8.88 -34.29
C CYS A 97 -27.05 -8.05 -34.87
N GLU A 98 -26.99 -6.72 -34.75
CA GLU A 98 -27.96 -5.81 -35.36
C GLU A 98 -27.98 -5.97 -36.89
N ASP A 99 -26.80 -5.99 -37.52
CA ASP A 99 -26.67 -6.18 -38.97
C ASP A 99 -27.26 -7.54 -39.43
N GLN A 100 -27.06 -8.62 -38.65
CA GLN A 100 -27.70 -9.91 -38.91
C GLN A 100 -29.22 -9.87 -38.79
N ILE A 101 -29.73 -9.23 -37.74
CA ILE A 101 -31.17 -9.10 -37.51
C ILE A 101 -31.82 -8.36 -38.69
N ASP A 102 -31.16 -7.33 -39.22
CA ASP A 102 -31.63 -6.61 -40.40
C ASP A 102 -31.69 -7.50 -41.65
N VAL A 103 -30.68 -8.35 -41.87
CA VAL A 103 -30.71 -9.35 -42.94
C VAL A 103 -31.88 -10.34 -42.76
N LEU A 104 -32.06 -10.88 -41.55
CA LEU A 104 -33.14 -11.81 -41.25
C LEU A 104 -34.53 -11.16 -41.41
N ASN A 105 -34.67 -9.89 -41.02
CA ASN A 105 -35.90 -9.13 -41.22
C ASN A 105 -36.20 -8.91 -42.71
N SER A 106 -35.18 -8.59 -43.51
CA SER A 106 -35.30 -8.48 -44.97
C SER A 106 -35.75 -9.80 -45.60
N LEU A 107 -35.11 -10.93 -45.21
CA LEU A 107 -35.50 -12.27 -45.67
C LEU A 107 -36.93 -12.61 -45.26
N SER A 108 -37.33 -12.28 -44.02
CA SER A 108 -38.69 -12.48 -43.51
C SER A 108 -39.73 -11.70 -44.35
N ASN A 109 -39.46 -10.43 -44.65
CA ASN A 109 -40.31 -9.61 -45.51
C ASN A 109 -40.41 -10.17 -46.94
N ARG A 110 -39.32 -10.76 -47.45
CA ARG A 110 -39.31 -11.41 -48.77
C ARG A 110 -40.15 -12.67 -48.76
N VAL A 111 -40.01 -13.54 -47.77
CA VAL A 111 -40.86 -14.72 -47.57
C VAL A 111 -42.34 -14.34 -47.51
N TRP A 112 -42.68 -13.28 -46.78
CA TRP A 112 -44.05 -12.77 -46.72
C TRP A 112 -44.56 -12.27 -48.10
N SER A 113 -43.68 -11.68 -48.91
CA SER A 113 -44.05 -11.23 -50.26
C SER A 113 -44.26 -12.42 -51.20
N ILE A 114 -43.41 -13.46 -51.13
CA ILE A 114 -43.53 -14.69 -51.92
C ILE A 114 -44.83 -15.43 -51.59
N SER A 115 -45.30 -15.42 -50.33
CA SER A 115 -46.57 -16.07 -49.97
C SER A 115 -47.79 -15.44 -50.64
N GLN A 116 -47.66 -14.24 -51.19
CA GLN A 116 -48.70 -13.56 -51.96
C GLN A 116 -48.63 -13.83 -53.46
N GLU A 117 -47.58 -14.52 -53.95
CA GLU A 117 -47.41 -14.83 -55.37
C GLU A 117 -48.47 -15.82 -55.84
N THR A 118 -49.03 -15.57 -57.03
CA THR A 118 -50.14 -16.37 -57.57
C THR A 118 -49.64 -17.46 -58.51
N SER A 119 -48.46 -17.27 -59.11
CA SER A 119 -47.84 -18.23 -60.01
C SER A 119 -47.10 -19.33 -59.23
N PRO A 120 -47.49 -20.62 -59.37
CA PRO A 120 -46.89 -21.71 -58.60
C PRO A 120 -45.43 -21.97 -58.99
N VAL A 121 -45.04 -21.67 -60.23
CA VAL A 121 -43.66 -21.85 -60.71
C VAL A 121 -42.74 -20.78 -60.13
N GLN A 122 -43.19 -19.51 -60.10
CA GLN A 122 -42.42 -18.41 -59.52
C GLN A 122 -42.31 -18.56 -58.00
N LEU A 123 -43.40 -18.96 -57.33
CA LEU A 123 -43.41 -19.22 -55.90
C LEU A 123 -42.34 -20.25 -55.49
N LEU A 124 -42.26 -21.38 -56.20
CA LEU A 124 -41.24 -22.41 -55.92
C LEU A 124 -39.82 -21.89 -56.16
N GLN A 125 -39.61 -21.13 -57.22
CA GLN A 125 -38.29 -20.57 -57.54
C GLN A 125 -37.83 -19.59 -56.46
N GLU A 126 -38.66 -18.61 -56.10
CA GLU A 126 -38.30 -17.57 -55.14
C GLU A 126 -38.14 -18.13 -53.71
N PHE A 127 -38.93 -19.13 -53.33
CA PHE A 127 -38.72 -19.84 -52.06
C PHE A 127 -37.38 -20.57 -52.04
N THR A 128 -37.03 -21.26 -53.12
CA THR A 128 -35.76 -22.01 -53.20
C THR A 128 -34.55 -21.07 -53.12
N GLU A 129 -34.60 -19.93 -53.80
CA GLU A 129 -33.55 -18.90 -53.74
C GLU A 129 -33.44 -18.30 -52.33
N THR A 130 -34.56 -18.01 -51.68
CA THR A 130 -34.60 -17.46 -50.32
C THR A 130 -34.15 -18.47 -49.26
N GLU A 131 -34.50 -19.74 -49.41
CA GLU A 131 -34.02 -20.81 -48.54
C GLU A 131 -32.49 -20.98 -48.66
N GLN A 132 -31.95 -20.85 -49.88
CA GLN A 132 -30.51 -20.93 -50.10
C GLN A 132 -29.76 -19.76 -49.43
N GLU A 133 -30.26 -18.54 -49.54
CA GLU A 133 -29.69 -17.36 -48.88
C GLU A 133 -29.79 -17.47 -47.35
N LEU A 134 -30.91 -17.93 -46.81
CA LEU A 134 -31.09 -18.17 -45.37
C LEU A 134 -30.07 -19.19 -44.84
N LYS A 135 -29.82 -20.28 -45.59
CA LYS A 135 -28.82 -21.28 -45.23
C LYS A 135 -27.39 -20.72 -45.20
N GLN A 136 -27.07 -19.76 -46.08
CA GLN A 136 -25.76 -19.09 -46.08
C GLN A 136 -25.55 -18.26 -44.82
N HIS A 137 -26.57 -17.51 -44.39
CA HIS A 137 -26.49 -16.72 -43.15
C HIS A 137 -26.49 -17.58 -41.89
N MET A 138 -27.22 -18.70 -41.88
CA MET A 138 -27.25 -19.64 -40.75
C MET A 138 -25.94 -20.42 -40.54
N THR A 139 -25.14 -20.61 -41.60
CA THR A 139 -23.86 -21.34 -41.53
C THR A 139 -22.67 -20.46 -41.17
N LEU A 140 -22.80 -19.13 -41.30
CA LEU A 140 -21.70 -18.19 -41.11
C LEU A 140 -21.49 -17.75 -39.65
N GLU A 141 -22.50 -17.90 -38.77
CA GLU A 141 -22.47 -17.27 -37.45
C GLU A 141 -22.67 -18.24 -36.27
N GLU A 142 -21.57 -18.91 -35.91
CA GLU A 142 -21.36 -19.26 -34.51
C GLU A 142 -20.98 -17.97 -33.76
N PHE A 143 -21.95 -17.35 -33.08
CA PHE A 143 -21.71 -16.21 -32.19
C PHE A 143 -20.59 -16.51 -31.20
N ARG A 144 -19.38 -16.06 -31.52
CA ARG A 144 -18.28 -16.04 -30.56
C ARG A 144 -18.51 -14.86 -29.63
N HIS A 145 -19.05 -15.18 -28.47
CA HIS A 145 -19.13 -14.25 -27.36
C HIS A 145 -17.70 -13.80 -27.01
N PRO A 146 -17.42 -12.49 -26.92
CA PRO A 146 -16.15 -11.99 -26.44
C PRO A 146 -15.88 -12.65 -25.08
N VAL A 147 -14.74 -13.33 -24.99
CA VAL A 147 -14.33 -13.99 -23.74
C VAL A 147 -14.06 -12.89 -22.71
N PRO A 148 -14.69 -12.95 -21.53
CA PRO A 148 -14.43 -11.99 -20.47
C PRO A 148 -12.94 -11.97 -20.14
N GLN A 149 -12.34 -10.78 -20.12
CA GLN A 149 -10.95 -10.64 -19.69
C GLN A 149 -10.84 -10.91 -18.19
N SER A 150 -9.93 -11.80 -17.81
CA SER A 150 -9.66 -12.09 -16.41
C SER A 150 -8.64 -11.11 -15.84
N PHE A 151 -8.99 -10.49 -14.72
CA PHE A 151 -8.07 -9.67 -13.91
C PHE A 151 -7.36 -10.47 -12.81
N GLU A 152 -7.53 -11.80 -12.79
CA GLU A 152 -6.92 -12.67 -11.80
C GLU A 152 -5.37 -12.60 -11.77
N PRO A 153 -4.68 -12.49 -12.93
CA PRO A 153 -3.23 -12.31 -12.94
C PRO A 153 -2.79 -11.04 -12.20
N VAL A 154 -3.55 -9.93 -12.37
CA VAL A 154 -3.26 -8.65 -11.71
C VAL A 154 -3.46 -8.78 -10.20
N LYS A 155 -4.56 -9.40 -9.76
CA LYS A 155 -4.82 -9.65 -8.33
C LYS A 155 -3.73 -10.51 -7.70
N THR A 156 -3.31 -11.56 -8.39
CA THR A 156 -2.27 -12.48 -7.91
C THR A 156 -0.93 -11.77 -7.75
N PHE A 157 -0.57 -10.89 -8.70
CA PHE A 157 0.64 -10.07 -8.62
C PHE A 157 0.64 -9.18 -7.37
N PHE A 158 -0.42 -8.39 -7.16
CA PHE A 158 -0.50 -7.49 -6.02
C PHE A 158 -0.55 -8.22 -4.68
N LYS A 159 -1.20 -9.38 -4.64
CA LYS A 159 -1.16 -10.26 -3.47
C LYS A 159 0.28 -10.70 -3.17
N GLY A 160 1.01 -11.18 -4.17
CA GLY A 160 2.41 -11.58 -4.00
C GLY A 160 3.32 -10.44 -3.54
N LEU A 161 3.11 -9.23 -4.07
CA LEU A 161 3.82 -8.02 -3.65
C LEU A 161 3.55 -7.69 -2.18
N MET A 162 2.29 -7.70 -1.77
CA MET A 162 1.88 -7.45 -0.38
C MET A 162 2.50 -8.47 0.58
N ASP A 163 2.43 -9.76 0.23
CA ASP A 163 3.01 -10.85 1.03
C ASP A 163 4.54 -10.69 1.17
N ALA A 164 5.22 -10.32 0.09
CA ALA A 164 6.66 -10.05 0.10
C ALA A 164 7.02 -8.84 0.99
N MET A 165 6.27 -7.74 0.88
CA MET A 165 6.47 -6.55 1.71
C MET A 165 6.25 -6.86 3.19
N GLN A 166 5.21 -7.63 3.52
CA GLN A 166 4.93 -8.08 4.87
C GLN A 166 6.10 -8.91 5.43
N SER A 167 6.58 -9.90 4.67
CA SER A 167 7.71 -10.74 5.07
C SER A 167 8.99 -9.93 5.27
N MET A 168 9.27 -8.97 4.38
CA MET A 168 10.50 -8.18 4.40
C MET A 168 10.51 -7.11 5.50
N MET A 169 9.38 -6.46 5.77
CA MET A 169 9.32 -5.30 6.67
C MET A 169 8.67 -5.61 8.01
N GLN A 170 7.54 -6.31 8.03
CA GLN A 170 6.76 -6.50 9.25
C GLN A 170 7.38 -7.58 10.14
N THR A 171 7.70 -8.75 9.60
CA THR A 171 8.23 -9.88 10.39
C THR A 171 9.53 -9.54 11.14
N PRO A 172 10.55 -8.90 10.52
CA PRO A 172 11.79 -8.58 11.23
C PRO A 172 11.63 -7.46 12.26
N LEU A 173 10.69 -6.53 12.05
CA LEU A 173 10.36 -5.50 13.03
C LEU A 173 9.65 -6.08 14.25
N GLU A 174 8.71 -7.00 14.03
CA GLU A 174 8.01 -7.67 15.12
C GLU A 174 8.93 -8.54 15.99
N VAL A 175 9.90 -9.24 15.38
CA VAL A 175 10.90 -10.02 16.11
C VAL A 175 11.76 -9.12 17.01
N ARG A 176 12.34 -8.04 16.45
CA ARG A 176 13.15 -7.10 17.22
C ARG A 176 12.39 -6.41 18.35
N LEU A 177 11.11 -6.08 18.13
CA LEU A 177 10.27 -5.46 19.15
C LEU A 177 9.84 -6.44 20.26
N LYS A 178 9.75 -7.74 19.97
CA LYS A 178 9.46 -8.77 20.98
C LYS A 178 10.68 -9.15 21.81
N GLU A 179 11.88 -9.04 21.25
CA GLU A 179 13.15 -9.38 21.90
C GLU A 179 13.68 -8.28 22.85
N ASP A 180 13.11 -7.07 22.85
CA ASP A 180 13.50 -5.94 23.70
C ASP A 180 12.49 -5.67 24.85
N PRO A 181 12.59 -6.33 26.02
CA PRO A 181 11.74 -6.03 27.18
C PRO A 181 12.22 -4.85 28.06
N VAL A 182 13.28 -4.13 27.68
CA VAL A 182 13.89 -3.10 28.55
C VAL A 182 13.81 -1.70 27.95
N LEU A 183 12.67 -1.04 28.19
CA LEU A 183 12.58 0.42 28.31
C LEU A 183 11.63 0.75 29.47
N PRO A 184 12.07 1.48 30.51
CA PRO A 184 11.16 2.04 31.51
C PRO A 184 10.15 2.93 30.80
N LEU A 185 8.91 2.47 30.85
CA LEU A 185 7.72 3.04 30.27
C LEU A 185 7.29 4.27 31.09
N GLU A 186 8.00 5.39 30.99
CA GLU A 186 7.49 6.65 31.53
C GLU A 186 7.66 7.80 30.53
N ALA A 187 6.49 8.26 30.07
CA ALA A 187 6.18 9.47 29.31
C ALA A 187 6.54 9.56 27.80
N THR A 188 5.48 9.39 26.98
CA THR A 188 5.21 9.94 25.61
C THR A 188 5.55 9.07 24.37
N PRO A 189 4.77 9.20 23.27
CA PRO A 189 3.86 8.18 22.78
C PRO A 189 4.52 7.26 21.73
N LEU A 190 4.90 6.06 22.15
CA LEU A 190 5.18 4.92 21.27
C LEU A 190 3.96 4.49 20.41
N CYS A 191 2.79 5.08 20.65
CA CYS A 191 1.63 4.96 19.75
C CYS A 191 1.92 5.49 18.34
N SER A 192 2.82 6.46 18.15
CA SER A 192 2.96 7.11 16.84
C SER A 192 3.64 6.23 15.76
N CYS A 193 4.65 5.42 16.09
CA CYS A 193 5.30 4.54 15.09
C CYS A 193 4.46 3.29 14.78
N ARG A 194 3.78 2.72 15.78
CA ARG A 194 2.87 1.58 15.57
C ARG A 194 1.61 2.02 14.81
N GLN A 195 1.07 3.22 15.09
CA GLN A 195 -0.03 3.81 14.32
C GLN A 195 0.40 4.33 12.95
N SER A 196 1.66 4.72 12.73
CA SER A 196 2.13 5.13 11.40
C SER A 196 2.36 3.92 10.49
N LEU A 197 2.88 2.80 11.00
CA LEU A 197 3.00 1.55 10.23
C LEU A 197 1.64 0.87 10.04
N LEU A 198 0.81 0.79 11.09
CA LEU A 198 -0.57 0.32 10.94
C LEU A 198 -1.42 1.28 10.11
N GLY A 199 -1.17 2.59 10.14
CA GLY A 199 -1.83 3.59 9.32
C GLY A 199 -1.39 3.54 7.87
N LEU A 200 -0.12 3.27 7.59
CA LEU A 200 0.36 2.96 6.23
C LEU A 200 -0.25 1.64 5.73
N CYS A 201 -0.38 0.61 6.58
CA CYS A 201 -1.06 -0.62 6.22
C CYS A 201 -2.59 -0.47 6.08
N TYR A 202 -3.26 0.33 6.92
CA TYR A 202 -4.71 0.55 6.86
C TYR A 202 -5.12 1.52 5.76
N SER A 203 -4.33 2.55 5.47
CA SER A 203 -4.55 3.43 4.31
C SER A 203 -4.33 2.69 2.99
N PHE A 204 -3.49 1.64 2.98
CA PHE A 204 -3.32 0.75 1.82
C PHE A 204 -4.36 -0.38 1.78
N ALA A 205 -4.97 -0.73 2.91
CA ALA A 205 -5.92 -1.84 3.05
C ALA A 205 -7.42 -1.46 3.03
N MET A 206 -7.79 -0.23 2.61
CA MET A 206 -9.13 0.25 2.15
C MET A 206 -9.45 1.63 2.75
N PRO A 207 -9.78 2.65 1.92
CA PRO A 207 -10.98 2.59 1.08
C PRO A 207 -10.75 3.10 -0.35
N ALA A 208 -10.56 2.18 -1.29
CA ALA A 208 -10.79 2.43 -2.72
C ALA A 208 -11.14 1.18 -3.55
N LEU A 209 -10.99 -0.04 -3.00
CA LEU A 209 -11.45 -1.27 -3.65
C LEU A 209 -12.76 -1.84 -3.07
N GLY A 210 -13.40 -1.16 -2.13
CA GLY A 210 -14.46 -1.74 -1.28
C GLY A 210 -15.87 -1.19 -1.49
N SER A 211 -16.08 -0.25 -2.42
CA SER A 211 -17.44 0.31 -2.65
C SER A 211 -17.76 0.68 -4.09
N GLN A 212 -16.99 0.20 -5.08
CA GLN A 212 -17.34 0.42 -6.49
C GLN A 212 -16.86 -0.67 -7.46
N LEU A 213 -16.51 -1.86 -6.94
CA LEU A 213 -16.33 -3.07 -7.73
C LEU A 213 -17.37 -4.13 -7.32
N GLU A 214 -18.61 -3.70 -7.04
CA GLU A 214 -19.74 -4.56 -7.38
C GLU A 214 -19.76 -4.63 -8.91
N TRP A 215 -19.09 -5.64 -9.44
CA TRP A 215 -19.40 -6.09 -10.79
C TRP A 215 -20.90 -6.41 -10.78
N PRO A 216 -21.71 -5.86 -11.71
CA PRO A 216 -23.08 -6.32 -11.84
C PRO A 216 -23.00 -7.82 -12.05
N SER A 217 -23.55 -8.56 -11.07
CA SER A 217 -23.86 -9.97 -11.24
C SER A 217 -24.59 -10.10 -12.59
N PRO A 218 -24.27 -11.07 -13.45
CA PRO A 218 -24.94 -11.20 -14.75
C PRO A 218 -26.44 -11.40 -14.48
N SER A 219 -27.19 -10.31 -14.58
CA SER A 219 -28.65 -10.34 -14.53
C SER A 219 -29.10 -11.27 -15.64
N PRO A 220 -30.00 -12.23 -15.37
CA PRO A 220 -30.60 -13.00 -16.44
C PRO A 220 -31.35 -12.00 -17.33
N PHE A 221 -30.92 -11.89 -18.58
CA PHE A 221 -31.64 -11.14 -19.60
C PHE A 221 -33.11 -11.59 -19.59
N PRO A 222 -34.09 -10.67 -19.54
CA PRO A 222 -35.48 -11.04 -19.71
C PRO A 222 -35.64 -11.52 -21.15
N LEU A 223 -36.08 -12.77 -21.31
CA LEU A 223 -36.56 -13.29 -22.59
C LEU A 223 -37.73 -12.40 -23.06
N PRO A 224 -37.78 -11.99 -24.34
CA PRO A 224 -38.95 -11.30 -24.87
C PRO A 224 -40.15 -12.26 -24.87
N GLY A 225 -41.23 -11.81 -24.24
CA GLY A 225 -42.57 -12.42 -24.35
C GLY A 225 -43.36 -11.84 -25.51
#